data_AF-A0A7I9VR44-F1
#
_entry.id   AF-A0A7I9VR44-F1
#
_cell.length_a   1.000
_cell.length_b   1.000
_cell.length_c   1.000
_cell.angle_alpha   90.00
_cell.angle_beta   90.00
_cell.angle_gamma   90.00
#
_symmetry.space_group_name_H-M   'P 1'
#
loop_
_entity.id
_entity.type
_entity.pdbx_description
1 polymer ?
#
loop_
_entity_poly.entity_id
_entity_poly.type
_entity_poly.pdbx_seq_one_letter_code
_entity_poly.pdbx_strand_id
1 'polypeptide(L)'
;MLNDALKVWTFDRGVGPDIAARVALEQLEVPDLEVVLVSTRGDVITVQVVEGALSDAGDVLYVAGRGLYELVRSEAWPPATAEGAPRVLLTLKAWPSA
;
A
#
# COMPACT_ATOMS: atom_id res chain seq x y z
N MET A 1 16.88 5.79 11.36
CA MET A 1 16.66 4.64 10.46
C MET A 1 15.75 5.15 9.37
N LEU A 2 16.17 5.15 8.10
CA LEU A 2 15.22 5.38 7.02
C LEU A 2 14.21 4.21 7.10
N ASN A 3 12.92 4.50 7.12
CA ASN A 3 11.94 3.44 6.87
C ASN A 3 12.14 3.02 5.42
N ASP A 4 12.61 1.79 5.21
CA ASP A 4 12.75 1.23 3.88
C ASP A 4 11.39 1.27 3.15
N ALA A 5 11.42 1.65 1.88
CA ALA A 5 10.22 1.66 1.05
C ALA A 5 9.68 0.24 0.89
N LEU A 6 8.39 0.07 1.12
CA LEU A 6 7.63 -1.15 0.93
C LEU A 6 7.01 -1.14 -0.46
N LYS A 7 7.14 -2.25 -1.16
CA LYS A 7 6.48 -2.49 -2.44
C LYS A 7 5.03 -2.89 -2.21
N VAL A 8 4.15 -2.40 -3.07
CA VAL A 8 2.70 -2.68 -3.01
C VAL A 8 2.22 -3.08 -4.40
N TRP A 9 1.38 -4.12 -4.42
CA TRP A 9 0.69 -4.60 -5.62
C TRP A 9 -0.81 -4.57 -5.39
N THR A 10 -1.54 -4.32 -6.45
CA THR A 10 -2.99 -4.17 -6.49
C THR A 10 -3.58 -5.43 -7.11
N PHE A 11 -4.57 -6.01 -6.46
CA PHE A 11 -5.23 -7.23 -6.92
C PHE A 11 -6.74 -7.11 -6.81
N ASP A 12 -7.45 -7.79 -7.70
CA ASP A 12 -8.89 -8.00 -7.53
C ASP A 12 -9.20 -8.67 -6.18
N ARG A 13 -10.32 -8.31 -5.55
CA ARG A 13 -10.77 -8.91 -4.26
C ARG A 13 -10.96 -10.43 -4.32
N GLY A 14 -11.13 -11.00 -5.51
CA GLY A 14 -11.24 -12.44 -5.72
C GLY A 14 -9.90 -13.19 -5.64
N VAL A 15 -8.77 -12.48 -5.68
CA VAL A 15 -7.44 -13.07 -5.54
C VAL A 15 -7.20 -13.45 -4.09
N GLY A 16 -6.93 -14.74 -3.86
CA GLY A 16 -6.58 -15.23 -2.53
C GLY A 16 -5.22 -14.70 -2.04
N PRO A 17 -5.03 -14.55 -0.72
CA PRO A 17 -3.80 -14.03 -0.12
C PRO A 17 -2.54 -14.79 -0.54
N ASP A 18 -2.65 -16.13 -0.70
CA ASP A 18 -1.52 -16.97 -1.10
C ASP A 18 -1.04 -16.66 -2.53
N ILE A 19 -1.97 -16.36 -3.44
CA ILE A 19 -1.65 -16.01 -4.83
C ILE A 19 -0.99 -14.64 -4.87
N ALA A 20 -1.58 -13.64 -4.20
CA ALA A 20 -1.02 -12.30 -4.11
C ALA A 20 0.40 -12.32 -3.50
N ALA A 21 0.58 -13.08 -2.42
CA ALA A 21 1.89 -13.27 -1.80
C ALA A 21 2.89 -13.93 -2.75
N ARG A 22 2.48 -14.96 -3.50
CA ARG A 22 3.34 -15.61 -4.48
C ARG A 22 3.79 -14.65 -5.59
N VAL A 23 2.87 -13.88 -6.17
CA VAL A 23 3.20 -12.88 -7.21
C VAL A 23 4.24 -11.89 -6.70
N ALA A 24 4.05 -11.37 -5.48
CA ALA A 24 4.97 -10.43 -4.87
C ALA A 24 6.33 -11.04 -4.50
N LEU A 25 6.34 -12.24 -3.91
CA LEU A 25 7.57 -12.92 -3.45
C LEU A 25 8.43 -13.41 -4.61
N GLU A 26 7.80 -13.95 -5.65
CA GLU A 26 8.48 -14.43 -6.86
C GLU A 26 8.75 -13.30 -7.87
N GLN A 27 8.33 -12.06 -7.56
CA GLN A 27 8.48 -10.88 -8.44
C GLN A 27 7.94 -11.13 -9.85
N LEU A 28 6.79 -11.81 -9.94
CA LEU A 28 6.16 -12.14 -11.22
C LEU A 28 5.60 -10.88 -11.91
N GLU A 29 5.31 -9.84 -11.15
CA GLU A 29 4.85 -8.54 -11.62
C GLU A 29 5.58 -7.39 -10.91
N VAL A 30 5.67 -6.25 -11.60
CA VAL A 30 6.21 -5.02 -11.02
C VAL A 30 5.21 -4.44 -10.00
N PRO A 31 5.69 -3.83 -8.90
CA PRO A 31 4.79 -3.18 -7.94
C PRO A 31 4.12 -1.95 -8.54
N ASP A 32 2.87 -1.71 -8.15
CA ASP A 32 2.11 -0.52 -8.55
C ASP A 32 2.50 0.71 -7.75
N LEU A 33 2.91 0.52 -6.48
CA LEU A 33 3.34 1.58 -5.59
C LEU A 33 4.61 1.20 -4.83
N GLU A 34 5.39 2.23 -4.52
CA GLU A 34 6.33 2.20 -3.41
C GLU A 34 5.82 3.12 -2.30
N VAL A 35 5.79 2.62 -1.06
CA VAL A 35 5.24 3.32 0.08
C VAL A 35 6.15 3.26 1.29
N VAL A 36 6.14 4.27 2.14
CA VAL A 36 6.79 4.20 3.46
C VAL A 36 5.73 4.05 4.54
N LEU A 37 5.96 3.13 5.48
CA LEU A 37 5.08 2.97 6.63
C LEU A 37 5.18 4.21 7.54
N VAL A 38 4.03 4.80 7.85
CA VAL A 38 3.91 5.95 8.76
C VAL A 38 3.45 5.49 10.14
N SER A 39 2.47 4.59 10.21
CA SER A 39 1.97 4.07 11.48
C SER A 39 1.37 2.67 11.36
N THR A 40 1.24 1.99 12.49
CA THR A 40 0.54 0.70 12.61
C THR A 40 -0.29 0.71 13.89
N ARG A 41 -1.57 0.33 13.80
CA ARG A 41 -2.51 0.24 14.91
C ARG A 41 -3.45 -0.95 14.69
N GLY A 42 -3.16 -2.07 15.35
CA GLY A 42 -3.95 -3.29 15.20
C GLY A 42 -3.90 -3.81 13.76
N ASP A 43 -5.07 -3.95 13.15
CA ASP A 43 -5.27 -4.37 11.76
C ASP A 43 -5.16 -3.21 10.76
N VAL A 44 -4.92 -1.97 11.22
CA VAL A 44 -4.80 -0.78 10.38
C VAL A 44 -3.36 -0.34 10.26
N ILE A 45 -2.92 0.00 9.05
CA ILE A 45 -1.66 0.68 8.78
C ILE A 45 -1.90 1.99 8.03
N THR A 46 -1.02 2.96 8.24
CA THR A 46 -0.96 4.16 7.42
C THR A 46 0.36 4.17 6.67
N VAL A 47 0.30 4.36 5.36
CA VAL A 47 1.48 4.44 4.49
C VAL A 47 1.47 5.74 3.71
N GLN A 48 2.64 6.27 3.38
CA GLN A 48 2.80 7.38 2.46
C GLN A 48 3.31 6.86 1.11
N VAL A 49 2.65 7.22 0.02
CA VAL A 49 3.12 6.90 -1.34
C VAL A 49 4.39 7.71 -1.63
N VAL A 50 5.41 7.02 -2.12
CA VAL A 50 6.68 7.58 -2.60
C VAL A 50 6.73 7.54 -4.12
N GLU A 51 6.26 6.45 -4.71
CA GLU A 51 6.20 6.27 -6.16
C GLU A 51 4.93 5.51 -6.56
N GLY A 52 4.44 5.76 -7.77
CA GLY A 52 3.24 5.12 -8.33
C GLY A 52 1.94 5.86 -8.05
N ALA A 53 0.84 5.30 -8.56
CA ALA A 53 -0.51 5.81 -8.35
C ALA A 53 -1.50 4.65 -8.28
N LEU A 54 -2.52 4.79 -7.42
CA LEU A 54 -3.62 3.82 -7.36
C LEU A 54 -4.56 4.01 -8.55
N SER A 55 -4.82 2.94 -9.30
CA SER A 55 -5.68 2.96 -10.48
C SER A 55 -7.16 2.80 -10.15
N ASP A 56 -7.55 2.09 -9.07
CA ASP A 56 -8.96 1.88 -8.74
C ASP A 56 -9.25 1.66 -7.24
N ALA A 57 -10.45 2.05 -6.81
CA ALA A 57 -10.92 1.96 -5.41
C ALA A 57 -11.54 0.60 -5.05
N GLY A 58 -11.61 -0.34 -5.99
CA GLY A 58 -12.23 -1.66 -5.83
C GLY A 58 -11.30 -2.75 -5.29
N ASP A 59 -9.99 -2.52 -5.34
CA ASP A 59 -8.98 -3.57 -5.23
C ASP A 59 -8.42 -3.73 -3.81
N VAL A 60 -7.72 -4.84 -3.58
CA VAL A 60 -6.93 -5.10 -2.38
C VAL A 60 -5.45 -4.88 -2.66
N LEU A 61 -4.75 -4.33 -1.68
CA LEU A 61 -3.36 -3.98 -1.74
C LEU A 61 -2.55 -5.03 -0.97
N TYR A 62 -1.68 -5.75 -1.67
CA TYR A 62 -0.67 -6.56 -1.00
C TYR A 62 0.54 -5.71 -0.66
N VAL A 63 0.82 -5.54 0.63
CA VAL A 63 2.00 -4.82 1.12
C VAL A 63 3.09 -5.82 1.46
N ALA A 64 4.27 -5.64 0.86
CA ALA A 64 5.41 -6.54 1.01
C ALA A 64 5.71 -6.84 2.49
N GLY A 65 5.74 -8.12 2.85
CA GLY A 65 6.04 -8.59 4.21
C GLY A 65 4.96 -8.28 5.26
N ARG A 66 3.77 -7.79 4.84
CA ARG A 66 2.69 -7.40 5.75
C ARG A 66 1.35 -8.05 5.43
N GLY A 67 1.08 -8.35 4.16
CA GLY A 67 -0.13 -9.07 3.73
C GLY A 67 -1.10 -8.20 2.94
N LEU A 68 -2.34 -8.66 2.83
CA LEU A 68 -3.41 -7.96 2.09
C LEU A 68 -4.13 -6.94 2.95
N TYR A 69 -4.46 -5.82 2.32
CA TYR A 69 -5.21 -4.73 2.92
C TYR A 69 -6.25 -4.18 1.94
N GLU A 70 -7.35 -3.67 2.47
CA GLU A 70 -8.27 -2.81 1.72
C GLU A 70 -7.96 -1.34 1.98
N LEU A 71 -8.15 -0.49 0.96
CA LEU A 71 -8.04 0.95 1.11
C LEU A 71 -9.25 1.49 1.87
N VAL A 72 -9.01 2.09 3.04
CA VAL A 72 -10.04 2.75 3.85
C VAL A 72 -10.15 4.22 3.51
N ARG A 73 -9.01 4.89 3.31
CA ARG A 73 -8.95 6.33 3.07
C ARG A 73 -7.70 6.72 2.29
N SER A 74 -7.84 7.65 1.36
CA SER A 74 -6.74 8.34 0.69
C SER A 74 -6.80 9.83 1.02
N GLU A 75 -5.67 10.42 1.44
CA GLU A 75 -5.56 11.82 1.81
C GLU A 75 -4.36 12.47 1.11
N ALA A 76 -4.60 13.57 0.41
CA ALA A 76 -3.54 14.43 -0.10
C ALA A 76 -3.12 15.43 0.98
N TRP A 77 -1.83 15.45 1.28
CA TRP A 77 -1.21 16.36 2.24
C TRP A 77 -0.30 17.34 1.50
N PRO A 78 -0.11 18.56 2.05
CA PRO A 78 0.87 19.49 1.53
C PRO A 78 2.27 18.84 1.43
N PRO A 79 3.08 19.26 0.46
CA PRO A 79 4.45 18.80 0.35
C PRO A 79 5.24 19.12 1.63
N ALA A 80 6.27 18.31 1.91
CA ALA A 80 7.13 18.55 3.08
C ALA A 80 8.01 19.79 2.91
N THR A 81 8.27 20.20 1.67
CA THR A 81 9.04 21.38 1.29
C THR A 81 8.19 22.27 0.38
N ALA A 82 8.47 23.57 0.34
CA ALA A 82 7.66 24.54 -0.43
C ALA A 82 7.57 24.24 -1.94
N GLU A 83 8.56 23.52 -2.49
CA GLU A 83 8.65 23.15 -3.92
C GLU A 83 8.35 21.67 -4.19
N GLY A 84 7.96 20.90 -3.16
CA GLY A 84 7.75 19.46 -3.29
C GLY A 84 6.40 19.07 -3.92
N ALA A 85 6.30 17.81 -4.33
CA ALA A 85 5.03 17.21 -4.73
C ALA A 85 4.11 16.96 -3.51
N PRO A 86 2.78 17.08 -3.66
CA PRO A 86 1.83 16.68 -2.62
C PRO A 86 2.09 15.24 -2.16
N ARG A 87 2.00 15.01 -0.86
CA ARG A 87 2.17 13.67 -0.27
C ARG A 87 0.83 12.98 -0.25
N VAL A 88 0.78 11.71 -0.65
CA VAL A 88 -0.45 10.92 -0.55
C VAL A 88 -0.31 9.95 0.61
N LEU A 89 -1.22 10.04 1.58
CA LEU A 89 -1.34 9.10 2.68
C LEU A 89 -2.50 8.14 2.43
N LEU A 90 -2.23 6.86 2.60
CA LEU A 90 -3.22 5.79 2.50
C LEU A 90 -3.42 5.19 3.88
N THR A 91 -4.67 5.10 4.32
CA THR A 91 -5.07 4.30 5.47
C THR A 91 -5.60 2.98 4.95
N LEU A 92 -4.96 1.90 5.38
CA LEU A 92 -5.20 0.55 4.91
C LEU A 92 -5.62 -0.34 6.09
N LYS A 93 -6.62 -1.20 5.89
CA LYS A 93 -7.09 -2.16 6.91
C LYS A 93 -6.88 -3.58 6.41
N ALA A 94 -6.42 -4.49 7.26
CA ALA A 94 -6.13 -5.87 6.89
C ALA A 94 -7.35 -6.53 6.24
N TRP A 95 -7.10 -7.27 5.16
CA TRP A 95 -8.12 -7.98 4.38
C TRP A 95 -7.83 -9.48 4.32
N PRO A 96 -8.84 -10.35 4.45
CA PRO A 96 -10.22 -10.03 4.82
C PRO A 96 -10.31 -9.53 6.26
N SER A 97 -11.27 -8.64 6.55
CA SER A 97 -11.52 -8.23 7.92
C SER A 97 -12.11 -9.39 8.73
N ALA A 98 -11.59 -9.59 9.94
CA ALA A 98 -12.13 -10.55 10.91
C ALA A 98 -13.49 -10.12 11.46
#